data_AF-A0A7R9ZWT1-F1
#
_entry.id   AF-A0A7R9ZWT1-F1
#
_cell.length_a   1.000
_cell.length_b   1.000
_cell.length_c   1.000
_cell.angle_alpha   90.00
_cell.angle_beta   90.00
_cell.angle_gamma   90.00
#
_symmetry.space_group_name_H-M   'P 1'
#
loop_
_entity.id
_entity.type
_entity.pdbx_description
1 polymer ?
#
loop_
_entity_poly.entity_id
_entity_poly.type
_entity_poly.pdbx_seq_one_letter_code
_entity_poly.pdbx_strand_id
1 'polypeptide(L)'
;MLSLGRLEGDQKALEAIFGGPPVPPEEQVHVMSVHGRLPGRSNGISHFWGMMVTQTDTFRKIPTARFDIDLYFAGESGQFAKEGKSVQQHAGLVDEKELMLFDNNFFNVEKKVAAAISPSQRLLLEVSFELLHGAGHTKK
;
A
#
# COMPACT_ATOMS: atom_id res chain seq x y z
N MET A 1 22.47 -7.53 9.32
CA MET A 1 21.40 -8.51 9.62
C MET A 1 20.57 -7.89 10.75
N LEU A 2 19.54 -7.12 10.42
CA LEU A 2 18.69 -6.46 11.41
C LEU A 2 17.64 -7.48 11.87
N SER A 3 17.83 -8.01 13.08
CA SER A 3 16.79 -8.80 13.75
C SER A 3 15.73 -7.81 14.25
N LEU A 4 14.48 -8.00 13.82
CA LEU A 4 13.34 -7.34 14.43
C LEU A 4 13.27 -7.84 15.88
N GLY A 5 13.55 -6.95 16.84
CA GLY A 5 13.30 -7.22 18.25
C GLY A 5 11.81 -7.45 18.47
N ARG A 6 11.46 -8.39 19.36
CA ARG A 6 10.08 -8.63 19.79
C ARG A 6 9.57 -7.37 20.49
N LEU A 7 8.75 -6.59 19.80
CA LEU A 7 8.04 -5.46 20.39
C LEU A 7 6.82 -6.02 21.13
N GLU A 8 6.89 -6.11 22.45
CA GLU A 8 5.73 -6.40 23.30
C GLU A 8 4.90 -5.12 23.43
N GLY A 9 3.85 -4.99 22.60
CA GLY A 9 2.77 -4.05 22.86
C GLY A 9 1.90 -4.55 24.01
N ASP A 10 1.28 -3.63 24.77
CA ASP A 10 0.32 -4.00 25.81
C ASP A 10 -0.97 -4.52 25.16
N GLN A 11 -0.99 -5.82 24.91
CA GLN A 11 -2.07 -6.53 24.26
C GLN A 11 -3.37 -6.41 25.08
N LYS A 12 -3.28 -6.33 26.42
CA LYS A 12 -4.45 -6.11 27.28
C LYS A 12 -5.03 -4.71 27.12
N ALA A 13 -4.19 -3.68 26.98
CA ALA A 13 -4.66 -2.33 26.70
C ALA A 13 -5.33 -2.23 25.31
N LEU A 14 -4.78 -2.90 24.29
CA LEU A 14 -5.39 -2.96 22.96
C LEU A 14 -6.75 -3.69 22.97
N GLU A 15 -6.83 -4.83 23.67
CA GLU A 15 -8.07 -5.60 23.84
C GLU A 15 -9.14 -4.84 24.66
N ALA A 16 -8.72 -4.02 25.63
CA ALA A 16 -9.62 -3.20 26.43
C ALA A 16 -10.20 -2.00 25.66
N ILE A 17 -9.45 -1.45 24.70
CA ILE A 17 -9.87 -0.29 23.89
C ILE A 17 -10.68 -0.75 22.66
N PHE A 18 -10.27 -1.86 22.03
CA PHE A 18 -10.94 -2.44 20.89
C PHE A 18 -11.41 -3.84 21.26
N GLY A 19 -12.67 -3.96 21.68
CA GLY A 19 -13.39 -5.22 21.57
C GLY A 19 -13.51 -5.57 20.10
N GLY A 20 -12.47 -6.21 19.56
CA GLY A 20 -12.45 -6.67 18.18
C GLY A 20 -13.64 -7.59 17.90
N PRO A 21 -13.96 -7.86 16.62
CA PRO A 21 -15.01 -8.81 16.28
C PRO A 21 -14.75 -10.15 17.02
N PRO A 22 -15.82 -10.83 17.48
CA PRO A 22 -15.67 -12.08 18.22
C PRO A 22 -14.80 -13.06 17.44
N VAL A 23 -13.87 -13.71 18.12
CA VAL A 23 -13.00 -14.73 17.49
C VAL A 23 -13.92 -15.81 16.89
N PRO A 24 -13.85 -16.07 15.58
CA PRO A 24 -14.67 -17.09 14.96
C PRO A 24 -14.44 -18.44 15.64
N PRO A 25 -15.49 -19.24 15.87
CA PRO A 25 -15.37 -20.53 16.56
C PRO A 25 -14.68 -21.63 15.73
N GLU A 26 -14.35 -21.36 14.45
CA GLU A 26 -13.81 -22.34 13.50
C GLU A 26 -12.28 -22.27 13.32
N GLU A 27 -11.75 -23.10 12.41
CA GLU A 27 -10.33 -23.29 12.09
C GLU A 27 -9.58 -21.97 11.95
N GLN A 28 -8.54 -21.80 12.76
CA GLN A 28 -7.78 -20.55 12.84
C GLN A 28 -6.79 -20.44 11.68
N VAL A 29 -6.76 -19.27 11.03
CA VAL A 29 -5.78 -18.96 9.98
C VAL A 29 -4.56 -18.27 10.60
N HIS A 30 -3.38 -18.82 10.36
CA HIS A 30 -2.13 -18.22 10.81
C HIS A 30 -1.54 -17.31 9.73
N VAL A 31 -1.42 -16.02 10.03
CA VAL A 31 -0.81 -15.02 9.14
C VAL A 31 0.71 -15.09 9.27
N MET A 32 1.37 -15.75 8.32
CA MET A 32 2.82 -15.96 8.33
C MET A 32 3.63 -14.72 7.92
N SER A 33 3.06 -13.86 7.08
CA SER A 33 3.74 -12.71 6.47
C SER A 33 2.72 -11.67 6.01
N VAL A 34 3.14 -10.40 5.99
CA VAL A 34 2.36 -9.26 5.49
C VAL A 34 3.29 -8.36 4.70
N HIS A 35 2.87 -7.95 3.50
CA HIS A 35 3.63 -7.07 2.63
C HIS A 35 2.71 -6.16 1.82
N GLY A 36 3.21 -4.98 1.47
CA GLY A 36 2.44 -4.02 0.67
C GLY A 36 3.26 -2.81 0.23
N ARG A 37 2.77 -2.13 -0.80
CA ARG A 37 3.23 -0.80 -1.22
C ARG A 37 2.11 0.18 -0.89
N LEU A 38 2.36 1.08 0.05
CA LEU A 38 1.37 2.01 0.58
C LEU A 38 1.87 3.46 0.45
N PRO A 39 0.98 4.45 0.60
CA PRO A 39 1.36 5.86 0.60
C PRO A 39 2.44 6.21 1.64
N GLY A 40 3.12 7.34 1.42
CA GLY A 40 4.15 7.81 2.35
C GLY A 40 5.45 7.00 2.31
N ARG A 41 5.83 6.47 1.14
CA ARG A 41 7.05 5.65 0.94
C ARG A 41 7.04 4.36 1.78
N SER A 42 5.85 3.85 2.07
CA SER A 42 5.63 2.65 2.88
C SER A 42 5.82 1.39 2.02
N ASN A 43 7.08 1.10 1.70
CA ASN A 43 7.46 -0.05 0.89
C ASN A 43 7.76 -1.27 1.77
N GLY A 44 6.71 -1.98 2.20
CA GLY A 44 6.79 -3.09 3.12
C GLY A 44 6.48 -2.73 4.57
N ILE A 45 6.37 -3.76 5.41
CA ILE A 45 5.83 -3.64 6.77
C ILE A 45 6.66 -2.74 7.70
N SER A 46 7.99 -2.77 7.59
CA SER A 46 8.87 -1.95 8.44
C SER A 46 8.74 -0.45 8.12
N HIS A 47 8.66 -0.09 6.85
CA HIS A 47 8.44 1.30 6.44
C HIS A 47 7.05 1.79 6.82
N PHE A 48 6.02 0.94 6.62
CA PHE A 48 4.67 1.24 7.04
C PHE A 48 4.57 1.47 8.55
N TRP A 49 5.21 0.60 9.36
CA TRP A 49 5.25 0.77 10.81
C TRP A 49 5.95 2.08 11.21
N GLY A 50 7.10 2.37 10.60
CA GLY A 50 7.80 3.64 10.81
C GLY A 50 6.89 4.85 10.55
N MET A 51 6.21 4.84 9.40
CA MET A 51 5.26 5.89 9.00
C MET A 51 4.11 6.06 10.01
N MET A 52 3.55 4.96 10.53
CA MET A 52 2.49 5.02 11.55
C MET A 52 3.00 5.56 12.88
N VAL A 53 4.16 5.11 13.35
CA VAL A 53 4.77 5.59 14.61
C VAL A 53 5.07 7.08 14.54
N THR A 54 5.48 7.59 13.38
CA THR A 54 5.73 9.00 13.16
C THR A 54 4.48 9.81 12.85
N GLN A 55 3.28 9.20 12.86
CA GLN A 55 1.99 9.83 12.58
C GLN A 55 2.02 10.69 11.30
N THR A 56 2.71 10.19 10.28
CA THR A 56 3.00 10.99 9.09
C THR A 56 1.76 11.10 8.21
N ASP A 57 1.38 12.34 7.87
CA ASP A 57 0.37 12.57 6.84
C ASP A 57 0.93 12.17 5.48
N THR A 58 0.27 11.20 4.85
CA THR A 58 0.67 10.64 3.56
C THR A 58 -0.15 11.20 2.39
N PHE A 59 -1.17 12.01 2.68
CA PHE A 59 -1.98 12.65 1.66
C PHE A 59 -1.16 13.77 1.02
N ARG A 60 -1.16 13.79 -0.31
CA ARG A 60 -0.50 14.83 -1.10
C ARG A 60 -1.38 15.21 -2.27
N LYS A 61 -1.10 16.37 -2.86
CA LYS A 61 -1.75 16.78 -4.10
C LYS A 61 -1.50 15.72 -5.18
N ILE A 62 -2.54 15.35 -5.92
CA ILE A 62 -2.43 14.39 -7.01
C ILE A 62 -1.39 14.94 -8.02
N PRO A 63 -0.32 14.18 -8.32
CA PRO A 63 0.76 14.68 -9.16
C PRO A 63 0.32 14.78 -10.62
N THR A 64 0.79 15.81 -11.33
CA THR A 64 0.52 16.03 -12.76
C THR A 64 0.93 14.84 -13.64
N ALA A 65 1.89 14.02 -13.18
CA ALA A 65 2.30 12.79 -13.84
C ALA A 65 1.16 11.75 -13.98
N ARG A 66 0.11 11.84 -13.17
CA ARG A 66 -1.12 11.04 -13.31
C ARG A 66 -2.08 11.71 -14.28
N PHE A 67 -2.47 12.93 -13.92
CA PHE A 67 -3.30 13.83 -14.69
C PHE A 67 -3.26 15.22 -14.03
N ASP A 68 -3.62 16.24 -14.79
CA ASP A 68 -3.69 17.61 -14.27
C ASP A 68 -4.97 17.80 -13.44
N ILE A 69 -4.85 17.64 -12.12
CA ILE A 69 -5.96 17.77 -11.17
C ILE A 69 -6.54 19.19 -11.13
N ASP A 70 -5.76 20.21 -11.49
CA ASP A 70 -6.23 21.60 -11.47
C ASP A 70 -7.30 21.83 -12.55
N LEU A 71 -7.29 21.04 -13.64
CA LEU A 71 -8.35 21.02 -14.64
C LEU A 71 -9.65 20.40 -14.13
N TYR A 72 -9.62 19.61 -13.06
CA TYR A 72 -10.78 18.89 -12.54
C TYR A 72 -11.23 19.38 -11.16
N PHE A 73 -10.45 20.22 -10.48
CA PHE A 73 -10.79 20.71 -9.15
C PHE A 73 -11.90 21.78 -9.18
N ALA A 74 -12.94 21.60 -8.37
CA ALA A 74 -14.09 22.52 -8.29
C ALA A 74 -13.86 23.75 -7.39
N GLY A 75 -12.78 23.77 -6.60
CA GLY A 75 -12.53 24.78 -5.56
C GLY A 75 -13.18 24.44 -4.21
N GLU A 76 -12.89 25.24 -3.18
CA GLU A 76 -13.46 25.10 -1.82
C GLU A 76 -14.91 25.63 -1.70
N SER A 77 -15.41 26.29 -2.74
CA SER A 77 -16.77 26.82 -2.75
C SER A 77 -17.74 25.63 -2.65
N GLY A 78 -18.52 25.54 -1.58
CA GLY A 78 -19.42 24.43 -1.21
C GLY A 78 -20.54 24.07 -2.20
N GLN A 79 -20.37 24.35 -3.48
CA GLN A 79 -21.08 23.74 -4.59
C GLN A 79 -20.54 22.32 -4.77
N PHE A 80 -21.11 21.38 -4.03
CA PHE A 80 -21.02 19.97 -4.34
C PHE A 80 -21.37 19.76 -5.82
N ALA A 81 -20.44 19.17 -6.58
CA ALA A 81 -20.66 18.65 -7.93
C ALA A 81 -21.07 19.66 -9.01
N LYS A 82 -20.09 20.42 -9.54
CA LYS A 82 -20.13 20.70 -10.99
C LYS A 82 -19.87 19.36 -11.71
N GLU A 83 -20.69 19.04 -12.70
CA GLU A 83 -20.59 17.79 -13.44
C GLU A 83 -19.17 17.60 -14.01
N GLY A 84 -18.56 16.44 -13.76
CA GLY A 84 -17.19 16.14 -14.18
C GLY A 84 -16.06 16.81 -13.38
N LYS A 85 -16.35 17.47 -12.25
CA LYS A 85 -15.33 18.06 -11.35
C LYS A 85 -15.21 17.29 -10.04
N SER A 86 -13.99 17.24 -9.50
CA SER A 86 -13.66 16.72 -8.18
C SER A 86 -13.66 17.83 -7.14
N VAL A 87 -14.18 17.52 -5.95
CA VAL A 87 -14.04 18.37 -4.75
C VAL A 87 -12.76 18.04 -3.95
N GLN A 88 -12.04 16.98 -4.32
CA GLN A 88 -10.80 16.54 -3.69
C GLN A 88 -9.64 16.62 -4.69
N GLN A 89 -8.53 17.22 -4.26
CA GLN A 89 -7.27 17.28 -5.02
C GLN A 89 -6.11 16.56 -4.32
N HIS A 90 -6.35 16.05 -3.11
CA HIS A 90 -5.36 15.33 -2.30
C HIS A 90 -5.76 13.85 -2.21
N ALA A 91 -4.76 12.97 -2.25
CA ALA A 91 -4.94 11.54 -2.10
C ALA A 91 -3.70 10.89 -1.48
N GLY A 92 -3.91 9.79 -0.75
CA GLY A 92 -2.84 8.87 -0.39
C GLY A 92 -2.48 8.02 -1.61
N LEU A 93 -1.30 8.27 -2.19
CA LEU A 93 -0.86 7.63 -3.43
C LEU A 93 0.45 6.87 -3.21
N VAL A 94 0.55 5.69 -3.82
CA VAL A 94 1.83 5.01 -4.02
C VAL A 94 2.71 5.90 -4.92
N ASP A 95 4.02 5.91 -4.67
CA ASP A 95 4.97 6.70 -5.45
C ASP A 95 4.97 6.31 -6.93
N GLU A 96 5.04 7.31 -7.81
CA GLU A 96 5.05 7.12 -9.27
C GLU A 96 6.17 6.19 -9.71
N LYS A 97 7.33 6.29 -9.05
CA LYS A 97 8.46 5.41 -9.30
C LYS A 97 8.10 3.95 -9.00
N GLU A 98 7.49 3.67 -7.85
CA GLU A 98 7.08 2.32 -7.46
C GLU A 98 5.96 1.79 -8.36
N LEU A 99 5.05 2.66 -8.81
CA LEU A 99 3.97 2.24 -9.70
C LEU A 99 4.45 1.90 -11.12
N MET A 100 5.44 2.65 -11.62
CA MET A 100 5.87 2.53 -13.02
C MET A 100 6.94 1.45 -13.23
N LEU A 101 7.76 1.19 -12.22
CA LEU A 101 8.81 0.17 -12.28
C LEU A 101 8.23 -1.25 -12.18
N PHE A 102 8.91 -2.19 -12.84
CA PHE A 102 8.61 -3.62 -12.75
C PHE A 102 9.82 -4.42 -13.22
N ASP A 103 10.26 -5.40 -12.42
CA ASP A 103 11.35 -6.31 -12.82
C ASP A 103 10.83 -7.42 -13.75
N ASN A 104 10.65 -7.07 -15.02
CA ASN A 104 10.13 -8.01 -16.02
C ASN A 104 11.03 -9.24 -16.21
N ASN A 105 12.35 -9.10 -16.03
CA ASN A 105 13.29 -10.20 -16.21
C ASN A 105 13.16 -11.23 -15.09
N PHE A 106 12.98 -10.78 -13.84
CA PHE A 106 12.74 -11.66 -12.70
C PHE A 106 11.49 -12.54 -12.88
N PHE A 107 10.42 -11.97 -13.46
CA PHE A 107 9.17 -12.68 -13.73
C PHE A 107 9.12 -13.40 -15.09
N ASN A 108 10.23 -13.43 -15.85
CA ASN A 108 10.29 -14.00 -17.20
C ASN A 108 9.21 -13.42 -18.16
N VAL A 109 8.93 -12.12 -18.03
CA VAL A 109 7.97 -11.41 -18.89
C VAL A 109 8.74 -10.59 -19.94
N GLU A 110 8.41 -10.77 -21.21
CA GLU A 110 8.99 -9.95 -22.28
C GLU A 110 8.64 -8.47 -22.08
N LYS A 111 9.59 -7.56 -22.36
CA LYS A 111 9.41 -6.11 -22.17
C LYS A 111 8.14 -5.56 -22.83
N LYS A 112 7.79 -6.04 -24.02
CA LYS A 112 6.57 -5.61 -24.73
C LYS A 112 5.30 -6.01 -23.99
N VAL A 113 5.28 -7.24 -23.44
CA VAL A 113 4.16 -7.74 -22.65
C VAL A 113 4.09 -6.98 -21.32
N ALA A 114 5.22 -6.80 -20.64
CA ALA A 114 5.29 -6.05 -19.38
C ALA A 114 4.72 -4.63 -19.50
N ALA A 115 4.96 -3.94 -20.62
CA ALA A 115 4.40 -2.61 -20.89
C ALA A 115 2.87 -2.61 -21.04
N ALA A 116 2.27 -3.74 -21.44
CA ALA A 116 0.82 -3.90 -21.57
C ALA A 116 0.14 -4.36 -20.26
N ILE A 117 0.89 -4.86 -19.29
CA ILE A 117 0.35 -5.27 -17.99
C ILE A 117 0.02 -4.02 -17.17
N SER A 118 -1.18 -3.99 -16.60
CA SER A 118 -1.62 -2.88 -15.74
C SER A 118 -0.64 -2.68 -14.57
N PRO A 119 -0.34 -1.44 -14.16
CA PRO A 119 0.56 -1.17 -13.05
C PRO A 119 0.18 -1.89 -11.75
N SER A 120 -1.12 -2.01 -11.46
CA SER A 120 -1.63 -2.73 -10.28
C SER A 120 -1.30 -4.22 -10.31
N GLN A 121 -1.34 -4.87 -11.47
CA GLN A 121 -0.95 -6.28 -11.61
C GLN A 121 0.57 -6.46 -11.47
N ARG A 122 1.37 -5.54 -12.01
CA ARG A 122 2.84 -5.55 -11.86
C ARG A 122 3.24 -5.42 -10.39
N LEU A 123 2.64 -4.47 -9.67
CA LEU A 123 2.80 -4.32 -8.23
C LEU A 123 2.37 -5.57 -7.47
N LEU A 124 1.23 -6.17 -7.83
CA LEU A 124 0.75 -7.39 -7.17
C LEU A 124 1.74 -8.55 -7.31
N LEU A 125 2.38 -8.71 -8.48
CA LEU A 125 3.38 -9.76 -8.69
C LEU A 125 4.60 -9.58 -7.77
N GLU A 126 5.14 -8.36 -7.70
CA GLU A 126 6.28 -8.05 -6.83
C GLU A 126 5.94 -8.22 -5.34
N VAL A 127 4.83 -7.63 -4.89
CA VAL A 127 4.39 -7.73 -3.49
C VAL A 127 4.09 -9.18 -3.10
N SER A 128 3.51 -9.97 -4.00
CA SER A 128 3.21 -11.39 -3.75
C SER A 128 4.51 -12.21 -3.62
N PHE A 129 5.52 -11.92 -4.43
CA PHE A 129 6.84 -12.54 -4.28
C PHE A 129 7.47 -12.20 -2.92
N GLU A 130 7.47 -10.92 -2.54
CA GLU A 130 8.02 -10.46 -1.25
C GLU A 130 7.26 -11.04 -0.05
N LEU A 131 5.94 -11.16 -0.17
CA LEU A 131 5.07 -11.79 0.82
C LEU A 131 5.46 -13.25 1.06
N LEU A 132 5.56 -14.03 -0.02
CA LEU A 132 5.95 -15.44 0.04
C LEU A 132 7.38 -15.61 0.57
N HIS A 133 8.32 -14.77 0.10
CA HIS A 133 9.69 -14.78 0.58
C HIS A 133 9.77 -14.46 2.09
N GLY A 134 8.99 -13.48 2.56
CA GLY A 134 8.87 -13.15 3.98
C GLY A 134 8.28 -14.28 4.83
N ALA A 135 7.44 -15.13 4.25
CA ALA A 135 6.93 -16.35 4.88
C ALA A 135 7.92 -17.53 4.83
N GLY A 136 9.11 -17.35 4.23
CA GLY A 136 10.11 -18.40 4.05
C GLY A 136 9.88 -19.31 2.85
N HIS A 137 8.92 -18.99 1.98
CA HIS A 137 8.69 -19.72 0.74
C HIS A 137 9.55 -19.15 -0.39
N THR A 138 10.37 -20.00 -0.98
CA THR A 138 11.19 -19.65 -2.15
C THR A 138 10.64 -20.34 -3.40
N LYS A 139 10.92 -19.75 -4.56
CA LYS A 139 10.64 -20.37 -5.85
C LYS A 139 11.46 -21.65 -5.94
N LYS A 140 10.79 -22.79 -6.14
CA LYS A 140 11.44 -24.08 -6.43
C LYS A 140 12.16 -24.04 -7.77
#